data_AF-A0A0E9M418-F1
#
_entry.id   AF-A0A0E9M418-F1
#
_cell.length_a   1.000
_cell.length_b   1.000
_cell.length_c   1.000
_cell.angle_alpha   90.00
_cell.angle_beta   90.00
_cell.angle_gamma   90.00
#
_symmetry.space_group_name_H-M   'P 1'
#
loop_
_entity.id
_entity.type
_entity.pdbx_description
1 polymer ?
#
loop_
_entity_poly.entity_id
_entity_poly.type
_entity_poly.pdbx_seq_one_letter_code
_entity_poly.pdbx_strand_id
1 'polypeptide(L)'
;MDIQNKNTPLIEQRADPFIYKHSDGYYYFTASVPTYDRIELRRAKTIHGLKDAETHNVWHKHETGPMSQHIWAPEIHYLDGKWYIYFAASEVDDIWKLRPYVLECKGQDPLKDEWTELGQMQAARVTINHSLISHWMEPFLKIRASVFLLGRKNRWTVCGFQFVLS
;
A
#
# COMPACT_ATOMS: atom_id res chain seq x y z
N MET A 1 -15.28 26.94 22.35
CA MET A 1 -14.33 26.08 21.61
C MET A 1 -14.76 26.09 20.17
N ASP A 2 -13.97 26.70 19.32
CA ASP A 2 -14.35 27.03 17.95
C ASP A 2 -14.40 25.76 17.09
N ILE A 3 -15.58 25.44 16.56
CA ILE A 3 -15.79 24.36 15.59
C ILE A 3 -15.74 25.00 14.20
N GLN A 4 -14.60 25.60 13.88
CA GLN A 4 -14.35 26.24 12.58
C GLN A 4 -13.15 25.52 11.94
N ASN A 5 -13.38 24.91 10.77
CA ASN A 5 -12.46 24.11 9.94
C ASN A 5 -12.14 22.66 10.38
N LYS A 6 -13.10 21.74 10.15
CA LYS A 6 -12.88 20.29 10.31
C LYS A 6 -12.49 19.53 9.02
N ASN A 7 -12.38 20.20 7.87
CA ASN A 7 -12.15 19.56 6.55
C ASN A 7 -10.94 20.13 5.78
N THR A 8 -9.92 20.64 6.47
CA THR A 8 -8.68 21.02 5.78
C THR A 8 -7.83 19.77 5.53
N PRO A 9 -7.34 19.54 4.31
CA PRO A 9 -6.45 18.42 4.03
C PRO A 9 -5.18 18.54 4.89
N LEU A 10 -4.74 17.41 5.47
CA LEU A 10 -3.48 17.36 6.22
C LEU A 10 -2.28 17.60 5.28
N ILE A 11 -2.33 16.97 4.11
CA ILE A 11 -1.35 17.09 3.02
C ILE A 11 -2.15 17.24 1.74
N GLU A 12 -1.97 18.36 1.05
CA GLU A 12 -2.67 18.63 -0.20
C GLU A 12 -2.20 17.71 -1.33
N GLN A 13 -3.09 17.47 -2.29
CA GLN A 13 -2.78 16.70 -3.50
C GLN A 13 -2.20 15.31 -3.20
N ARG A 14 -2.76 14.64 -2.19
CA ARG A 14 -2.46 13.25 -1.84
C ARG A 14 -3.76 12.48 -1.74
N ALA A 15 -3.94 11.52 -2.64
CA ALA A 15 -5.05 10.58 -2.60
C ALA A 15 -4.62 9.29 -1.89
N ASP A 16 -5.59 8.53 -1.39
CA ASP A 16 -5.35 7.23 -0.74
C ASP A 16 -4.30 7.29 0.39
N PRO A 17 -4.44 8.21 1.38
CA PRO A 17 -3.44 8.40 2.41
C PRO A 17 -3.36 7.17 3.33
N PHE A 18 -2.13 6.66 3.51
CA PHE A 18 -1.84 5.61 4.47
C PHE A 18 -0.82 6.11 5.50
N ILE A 19 -1.14 5.95 6.78
CA ILE A 19 -0.26 6.30 7.90
C ILE A 19 0.02 5.05 8.74
N TYR A 20 1.29 4.73 8.91
CA TYR A 20 1.78 3.69 9.81
C TYR A 20 2.51 4.30 11.00
N LYS A 21 2.08 3.98 12.22
CA LYS A 21 2.82 4.35 13.44
C LYS A 21 3.77 3.22 13.81
N HIS A 22 5.07 3.47 13.73
CA HIS A 22 6.08 2.47 14.05
C HIS A 22 6.52 2.56 15.52
N SER A 23 7.17 1.49 16.00
CA SER A 23 7.70 1.39 17.36
C SER A 23 8.89 2.31 17.64
N ASP A 24 9.53 2.86 16.60
CA ASP A 24 10.58 3.89 16.72
C ASP A 24 10.04 5.28 17.13
N GLY A 25 8.72 5.41 17.26
CA GLY A 25 8.06 6.66 17.65
C GLY A 25 7.74 7.60 16.49
N TYR A 26 7.95 7.18 15.24
CA TYR A 26 7.59 7.95 14.05
C TYR A 26 6.28 7.45 13.41
N TYR A 27 5.57 8.39 12.80
CA TYR A 27 4.54 8.12 11.81
C TYR A 27 5.18 8.15 10.43
N TYR A 28 4.93 7.11 9.65
CA TYR A 28 5.31 7.00 8.24
C TYR A 28 4.06 7.23 7.40
N PHE A 29 4.17 8.07 6.38
CA PHE A 29 3.07 8.40 5.47
C PHE A 29 3.46 8.08 4.05
N THR A 30 2.50 7.52 3.32
CA THR A 30 2.54 7.36 1.86
C THR A 30 1.15 7.60 1.29
N ALA A 31 1.08 7.88 0.00
CA ALA A 31 -0.15 8.21 -0.71
C ALA A 31 0.08 8.14 -2.22
N SER A 32 -1.01 8.07 -2.97
CA SER A 32 -1.01 8.31 -4.41
C SER A 32 -0.63 9.77 -4.69
N VAL A 33 0.41 9.97 -5.49
CA VAL A 33 0.78 11.29 -6.03
C VAL A 33 -0.07 11.60 -7.27
N PRO A 34 -0.33 12.89 -7.60
CA PRO A 34 -1.21 13.24 -8.73
C PRO A 34 -0.73 12.71 -10.09
N THR A 35 0.58 12.53 -10.24
CA THR A 35 1.22 12.00 -11.45
C THR A 35 1.14 10.48 -11.57
N TYR A 36 0.77 9.78 -10.50
CA TYR A 36 0.71 8.31 -10.42
C TYR A 36 1.96 7.60 -10.97
N ASP A 37 3.15 8.15 -10.71
CA ASP A 37 4.41 7.74 -11.35
C ASP A 37 5.47 7.20 -10.40
N ARG A 38 5.23 7.26 -9.09
CA ARG A 38 6.19 6.89 -8.06
C ARG A 38 5.50 6.62 -6.73
N ILE A 39 6.26 6.05 -5.81
CA ILE A 39 5.88 5.90 -4.41
C ILE A 39 6.75 6.85 -3.60
N GLU A 40 6.10 7.70 -2.80
CA GLU A 40 6.78 8.60 -1.86
C GLU A 40 6.54 8.18 -0.42
N LEU A 41 7.55 8.38 0.43
CA LEU A 41 7.48 8.26 1.88
C LEU A 41 7.85 9.59 2.53
N ARG A 42 7.23 9.87 3.67
CA ARG A 42 7.70 10.88 4.62
C ARG A 42 7.48 10.37 6.03
N ARG A 43 8.22 10.90 7.00
CA ARG A 43 8.02 10.56 8.41
C ARG A 43 8.08 11.77 9.33
N ALA A 44 7.32 11.72 10.42
CA ALA A 44 7.35 12.73 11.48
C ALA A 44 7.02 12.12 12.84
N LYS A 45 7.42 12.79 13.93
CA LYS A 45 7.07 12.37 15.30
C LYS A 45 5.60 12.61 15.66
N THR A 46 4.90 13.44 14.89
CA THR A 46 3.48 13.75 15.08
C THR A 46 2.76 13.72 13.74
N ILE A 47 1.45 13.44 13.75
CA ILE A 47 0.62 13.44 12.53
C ILE A 47 0.65 14.82 11.86
N HIS A 48 0.56 15.91 12.63
CA HIS A 48 0.64 17.27 12.10
C HIS A 48 2.00 17.56 11.45
N GLY A 49 3.09 17.03 12.01
CA GLY A 49 4.42 17.20 11.44
C GLY A 49 4.61 16.53 10.07
N LEU A 50 3.73 15.61 9.66
CA LEU A 50 3.77 15.00 8.32
C LEU A 50 3.50 16.02 7.21
N LYS A 51 2.80 17.12 7.53
CA LYS A 51 2.54 18.22 6.59
C LYS A 51 3.83 18.83 6.05
N ASP A 52 4.80 19.03 6.94
CA ASP A 52 6.06 19.73 6.65
C ASP A 52 7.26 18.77 6.54
N ALA A 53 7.03 17.47 6.68
CA ALA A 53 8.08 16.46 6.59
C ALA A 53 8.65 16.36 5.17
N GLU A 54 9.97 16.18 5.08
CA GLU A 54 10.66 15.91 3.82
C GLU A 54 10.07 14.70 3.11
N THR A 55 9.90 14.82 1.80
CA THR A 55 9.33 13.78 0.94
C THR A 55 10.45 13.04 0.23
N HIS A 56 10.50 11.73 0.38
CA HIS A 56 11.47 10.85 -0.26
C HIS A 56 10.77 10.00 -1.31
N ASN A 57 11.20 10.07 -2.56
CA ASN A 57 10.75 9.15 -3.61
C ASN A 57 11.55 7.85 -3.46
N VAL A 58 10.88 6.76 -3.09
CA VAL A 58 11.56 5.49 -2.76
C VAL A 58 11.52 4.47 -3.89
N TRP A 59 10.61 4.67 -4.85
CA TRP A 59 10.47 3.81 -6.03
C TRP A 59 9.75 4.56 -7.15
N HIS A 60 10.11 4.28 -8.41
CA HIS A 60 9.54 4.90 -9.61
C HIS A 60 8.97 3.83 -10.56
N LYS A 61 7.90 4.20 -11.27
CA LYS A 61 7.31 3.35 -12.31
C LYS A 61 8.35 2.93 -13.35
N HIS A 62 8.13 1.77 -13.96
CA HIS A 62 8.94 1.32 -15.09
C HIS A 62 8.64 2.14 -16.35
N GLU A 63 9.54 2.08 -17.33
CA GLU A 63 9.31 2.68 -18.65
C GLU A 63 8.37 1.82 -19.50
N THR A 64 8.48 0.49 -19.41
CA THR A 64 7.71 -0.48 -20.20
C THR A 64 7.32 -1.69 -19.35
N GLY A 65 6.39 -2.51 -19.82
CA GLY A 65 5.97 -3.74 -19.15
C GLY A 65 5.17 -3.51 -17.85
N PRO A 66 5.05 -4.54 -16.98
CA PRO A 66 4.39 -4.43 -15.69
C PRO A 66 4.92 -3.27 -14.84
N MET A 67 4.07 -2.66 -14.01
CA MET A 67 4.44 -1.55 -13.12
C MET A 67 4.90 -0.27 -13.83
N SER A 68 4.53 -0.08 -15.10
CA SER A 68 4.89 1.11 -15.89
C SER A 68 3.82 2.18 -15.95
N GLN A 69 2.61 1.93 -15.42
CA GLN A 69 1.49 2.89 -15.38
C GLN A 69 0.68 2.80 -14.08
N HIS A 70 -0.04 3.88 -13.76
CA HIS A 70 -1.05 3.94 -12.69
C HIS A 70 -0.55 3.44 -11.31
N ILE A 71 0.50 4.05 -10.77
CA ILE A 71 1.04 3.68 -9.45
C ILE A 71 0.10 4.20 -8.34
N TRP A 72 -0.70 3.31 -7.77
CA TRP A 72 -1.85 3.64 -6.94
C TRP A 72 -1.79 3.06 -5.53
N ALA A 73 -2.31 3.85 -4.58
CA ALA A 73 -2.63 3.49 -3.20
C ALA A 73 -1.53 2.67 -2.49
N PRO A 74 -0.30 3.20 -2.39
CA PRO A 74 0.74 2.53 -1.64
C PRO A 74 0.35 2.43 -0.15
N GLU A 75 0.69 1.32 0.49
CA GLU A 75 0.60 1.13 1.94
C GLU A 75 1.92 0.58 2.48
N ILE A 76 2.47 1.23 3.51
CA ILE A 76 3.74 0.82 4.14
C ILE A 76 3.49 0.01 5.42
N HIS A 77 4.14 -1.14 5.53
CA HIS A 77 3.99 -2.05 6.67
C HIS A 77 5.35 -2.52 7.18
N TYR A 78 5.46 -2.77 8.48
CA TYR A 78 6.63 -3.42 9.07
C TYR A 78 6.24 -4.80 9.63
N LEU A 79 6.77 -5.86 9.05
CA LEU A 79 6.37 -7.24 9.29
C LEU A 79 7.61 -8.11 9.38
N ASP A 80 7.68 -8.99 10.38
CA ASP A 80 8.80 -9.93 10.59
C ASP A 80 10.20 -9.28 10.48
N GLY A 81 10.33 -8.05 11.01
CA GLY A 81 11.60 -7.31 11.04
C GLY A 81 11.97 -6.59 9.73
N LYS A 82 11.05 -6.48 8.77
CA LYS A 82 11.28 -5.86 7.46
C LYS A 82 10.17 -4.91 7.06
N TRP A 83 10.52 -3.93 6.23
CA TRP A 83 9.55 -3.00 5.62
C TRP A 83 9.05 -3.52 4.29
N TYR A 84 7.74 -3.38 4.07
CA TYR A 84 7.06 -3.72 2.84
C TYR A 84 6.19 -2.57 2.37
N ILE A 85 6.09 -2.39 1.06
CA ILE A 85 5.09 -1.52 0.45
C ILE A 85 4.21 -2.36 -0.47
N TYR A 86 2.90 -2.31 -0.25
CA TYR A 86 1.90 -2.87 -1.14
C TYR A 86 1.32 -1.76 -1.98
N PHE A 87 1.18 -1.96 -3.29
CA PHE A 87 0.61 -0.95 -4.18
C PHE A 87 -0.03 -1.64 -5.38
N ALA A 88 -0.82 -0.87 -6.14
CA ALA A 88 -1.35 -1.32 -7.41
C ALA A 88 -0.65 -0.60 -8.57
N ALA A 89 -0.46 -1.31 -9.69
CA ALA A 89 0.05 -0.73 -10.92
C ALA A 89 -0.49 -1.47 -12.15
N SER A 90 -0.53 -0.80 -13.28
CA SER A 90 -0.82 -1.39 -14.59
C SER A 90 0.40 -1.32 -15.50
N GLU A 91 0.23 -1.62 -16.78
CA GLU A 91 1.29 -1.62 -17.79
C GLU A 91 0.94 -0.70 -18.96
N VAL A 92 1.95 -0.18 -19.64
CA VAL A 92 1.79 0.72 -20.80
C VAL A 92 0.95 0.11 -21.92
N ASP A 93 1.06 -1.20 -22.12
CA ASP A 93 0.35 -1.92 -23.17
C ASP A 93 -1.14 -2.18 -22.82
N ASP A 94 -1.48 -2.17 -21.53
CA ASP A 94 -2.86 -2.31 -21.04
C ASP A 94 -3.03 -1.59 -19.68
N ILE A 95 -3.44 -0.33 -19.76
CA ILE A 95 -3.59 0.54 -18.59
C ILE A 95 -4.69 0.08 -17.62
N TRP A 96 -5.61 -0.78 -18.08
CA TRP A 96 -6.72 -1.33 -17.30
C TRP A 96 -6.34 -2.65 -16.61
N LYS A 97 -5.20 -3.24 -16.97
CA LYS A 97 -4.63 -4.42 -16.33
C LYS A 97 -3.95 -4.09 -15.00
N LEU A 98 -4.68 -3.45 -14.10
CA LEU A 98 -4.22 -3.12 -12.76
C LEU A 98 -4.01 -4.41 -11.94
N ARG A 99 -2.84 -4.56 -11.32
CA ARG A 99 -2.50 -5.69 -10.46
C ARG A 99 -1.81 -5.20 -9.18
N PRO A 100 -1.95 -5.96 -8.08
CA PRO A 100 -1.22 -5.67 -6.85
C PRO A 100 0.24 -6.17 -6.91
N TYR A 101 1.16 -5.37 -6.38
CA TYR A 101 2.61 -5.62 -6.32
C TYR A 101 3.15 -5.35 -4.91
N VAL A 102 4.33 -5.89 -4.62
CA VAL A 102 5.01 -5.71 -3.34
C VAL A 102 6.46 -5.29 -3.53
N LEU A 103 6.88 -4.30 -2.75
CA LEU A 103 8.29 -3.96 -2.55
C LEU A 103 8.74 -4.41 -1.16
N GLU A 104 9.97 -4.89 -1.04
CA GLU A 104 10.67 -5.14 0.24
C GLU A 104 11.86 -4.18 0.37
N CYS A 105 11.97 -3.49 1.51
CA CYS A 105 13.16 -2.70 1.79
C CYS A 105 14.33 -3.60 2.19
N LYS A 106 15.51 -3.37 1.62
CA LYS A 106 16.72 -4.15 1.92
C LYS A 106 17.31 -3.84 3.30
N GLY A 107 16.95 -2.70 3.89
CA GLY A 107 17.50 -2.23 5.16
C GLY A 107 16.42 -1.95 6.22
N GLN A 108 16.72 -1.01 7.11
CA GLN A 108 15.86 -0.65 8.25
C GLN A 108 15.41 0.82 8.23
N ASP A 109 16.04 1.67 7.41
CA ASP A 109 15.60 3.03 7.15
C ASP A 109 14.86 3.09 5.79
N PRO A 110 13.52 2.94 5.79
CA PRO A 110 12.74 2.83 4.55
C PRO A 110 12.78 4.09 3.67
N LEU A 111 13.27 5.22 4.20
CA LEU A 111 13.40 6.49 3.47
C LEU A 111 14.71 6.58 2.68
N LYS A 112 15.71 5.75 3.00
CA LYS A 112 17.07 5.85 2.45
C LYS A 112 17.57 4.55 1.84
N ASP A 113 17.17 3.43 2.41
CA ASP A 113 17.62 2.12 1.98
C ASP A 113 16.90 1.70 0.69
N GLU A 114 17.58 0.89 -0.11
CA GLU A 114 17.05 0.41 -1.39
C GLU A 114 15.83 -0.50 -1.23
N TRP A 115 14.93 -0.44 -2.21
CA TRP A 115 13.76 -1.31 -2.31
C TRP A 115 13.93 -2.35 -3.41
N THR A 116 13.46 -3.57 -3.15
CA THR A 116 13.47 -4.70 -4.09
C THR A 116 12.04 -5.05 -4.48
N GLU A 117 11.79 -5.22 -5.78
CA GLU A 117 10.51 -5.70 -6.27
C GLU A 117 10.37 -7.20 -6.01
N LEU A 118 9.30 -7.57 -5.31
CA LEU A 118 8.92 -8.97 -5.09
C LEU A 118 7.93 -9.47 -6.16
N GLY A 119 7.49 -8.56 -7.03
CA GLY A 119 6.61 -8.84 -8.16
C GLY A 119 5.14 -8.84 -7.83
N GLN A 120 4.35 -9.35 -8.77
CA GLN A 120 2.89 -9.36 -8.72
C GLN A 120 2.40 -10.34 -7.64
N MET A 121 1.51 -9.87 -6.76
CA MET A 121 0.87 -10.75 -5.79
C MET A 121 0.00 -11.79 -6.49
N GLN A 122 0.00 -13.00 -5.93
CA GLN A 122 -0.83 -14.10 -6.40
C GLN A 122 -1.99 -14.34 -5.44
N ALA A 123 -3.14 -14.70 -5.99
CA ALA A 123 -4.27 -15.14 -5.20
C ALA A 123 -3.91 -16.40 -4.41
N ALA A 124 -4.33 -16.46 -3.15
CA ALA A 124 -4.22 -17.68 -2.36
C ALA A 124 -4.98 -18.82 -3.01
N ARG A 125 -4.28 -19.89 -3.37
CA ARG A 125 -4.92 -21.19 -3.62
C ARG A 125 -5.27 -21.79 -2.27
N VAL A 126 -6.46 -21.48 -1.76
CA VAL A 126 -7.02 -22.23 -0.65
C VAL A 126 -7.56 -23.55 -1.21
N THR A 127 -6.83 -24.64 -0.98
CA THR A 127 -7.43 -25.98 -1.07
C THR A 127 -8.28 -26.16 0.18
N ILE A 128 -9.55 -25.77 0.11
CA ILE A 128 -10.51 -26.00 1.20
C ILE A 128 -10.79 -27.50 1.23
N ASN A 129 -10.31 -28.19 2.26
CA ASN A 129 -10.87 -29.49 2.61
C ASN A 129 -12.31 -29.23 3.09
N HIS A 130 -13.24 -29.93 2.48
CA HIS A 130 -14.68 -29.68 2.47
C HIS A 130 -15.34 -29.95 3.84
N SER A 131 -15.06 -29.15 4.86
CA SER A 131 -15.88 -29.03 6.07
C SER A 131 -15.42 -27.85 6.89
N LEU A 132 -16.37 -26.99 7.30
CA LEU A 132 -16.20 -25.84 8.20
C LEU A 132 -15.80 -24.52 7.50
N ILE A 133 -16.76 -23.92 6.81
CA ILE A 133 -17.32 -22.57 7.05
C ILE A 133 -18.30 -22.37 5.89
N SER A 134 -19.56 -22.72 6.12
CA SER A 134 -20.70 -22.31 5.30
C SER A 134 -21.59 -21.47 6.19
N HIS A 135 -22.05 -20.33 5.66
CA HIS A 135 -22.84 -19.28 6.33
C HIS A 135 -21.99 -18.18 6.94
N TRP A 136 -21.74 -17.15 6.13
CA TRP A 136 -22.23 -15.77 6.33
C TRP A 136 -21.42 -14.86 5.40
N MET A 137 -21.99 -14.42 4.28
CA MET A 137 -21.56 -13.24 3.53
C MET A 137 -22.69 -12.82 2.58
N GLU A 138 -23.64 -12.05 3.12
CA GLU A 138 -24.60 -11.20 2.40
C GLU A 138 -24.15 -9.73 2.59
N PRO A 139 -24.57 -8.79 1.71
CA PRO A 139 -23.72 -7.70 1.24
C PRO A 139 -23.76 -6.50 2.18
N PHE A 140 -22.61 -6.16 2.76
CA PHE A 140 -22.36 -4.83 3.26
C PHE A 140 -21.18 -4.23 2.49
N LEU A 141 -21.50 -3.26 1.63
CA LEU A 141 -20.55 -2.30 1.08
C LEU A 141 -19.83 -1.62 2.24
N LYS A 142 -18.60 -2.05 2.52
CA LYS A 142 -17.62 -1.32 3.33
C LYS A 142 -16.24 -1.67 2.82
N ILE A 143 -15.63 -0.68 2.18
CA ILE A 143 -14.25 -0.69 1.68
C ILE A 143 -13.33 -0.94 2.87
N ARG A 144 -12.67 -2.10 2.86
CA ARG A 144 -11.49 -2.41 3.67
C ARG A 144 -10.72 -3.48 2.91
N ALA A 145 -9.62 -3.12 2.26
CA ALA A 145 -8.62 -4.10 1.86
C ALA A 145 -8.05 -4.68 3.16
N SER A 146 -8.36 -5.93 3.46
CA SER A 146 -7.75 -6.65 4.56
C SER A 146 -6.73 -7.60 3.94
N VAL A 147 -5.46 -7.19 3.92
CA VAL A 147 -4.37 -8.09 3.53
C VAL A 147 -4.18 -9.09 4.67
N PHE A 148 -4.70 -10.30 4.50
CA PHE A 148 -4.38 -11.42 5.38
C PHE A 148 -3.13 -12.12 4.87
N LEU A 149 -2.01 -11.92 5.57
CA LEU A 149 -0.82 -12.74 5.38
C LEU A 149 -1.01 -14.05 6.14
N LEU A 150 -1.31 -15.12 5.41
CA LEU A 150 -1.21 -16.47 5.95
C LEU A 150 0.27 -16.85 5.93
N GLY A 151 0.89 -16.84 7.11
CA GLY A 151 2.30 -17.19 7.30
C GLY A 151 2.64 -18.56 6.73
N ARG A 152 3.15 -18.59 5.50
CA ARG A 152 4.01 -19.67 4.99
C ARG A 152 5.22 -19.03 4.35
N LYS A 153 6.39 -19.42 4.86
CA LYS A 153 7.74 -19.07 4.36
C LYS A 153 7.72 -18.82 2.85
N ASN A 154 7.94 -17.57 2.47
CA ASN A 154 8.38 -17.14 1.14
C ASN A 154 7.35 -17.16 0.00
N ARG A 155 6.04 -17.02 0.28
CA ARG A 155 5.05 -16.69 -0.77
C ARG A 155 4.10 -15.58 -0.32
N TRP A 156 4.20 -14.41 -0.94
CA TRP A 156 3.23 -13.33 -0.82
C TRP A 156 1.90 -13.83 -1.37
N THR A 157 0.93 -14.01 -0.50
CA THR A 157 -0.31 -14.70 -0.85
C THR A 157 -1.43 -14.01 -0.09
N VAL A 158 -2.35 -13.38 -0.83
CA VAL A 158 -3.52 -12.72 -0.25
C VAL A 158 -4.72 -13.64 -0.32
N CYS A 159 -5.39 -13.85 0.81
CA CYS A 159 -6.76 -14.34 0.83
C CYS A 159 -7.73 -13.19 0.52
N GLY A 160 -8.05 -13.02 -0.77
CA GLY A 160 -9.09 -12.11 -1.25
C GLY A 160 -8.60 -10.69 -1.59
N PHE A 161 -8.73 -10.31 -2.85
CA PHE A 161 -8.65 -8.92 -3.30
C PHE A 161 -9.78 -8.70 -4.32
N GLN A 162 -10.63 -7.71 -4.09
CA GLN A 162 -11.66 -7.31 -5.05
C GLN A 162 -11.52 -5.82 -5.31
N PHE A 163 -11.13 -5.49 -6.54
CA PHE A 163 -11.17 -4.13 -7.05
C PHE A 163 -12.61 -3.81 -7.45
N VAL A 164 -13.13 -2.67 -7.01
CA VAL A 164 -14.36 -2.07 -7.55
C VAL A 164 -13.93 -0.77 -8.21
N LEU A 165 -14.03 -0.72 -9.54
CA LEU A 165 -13.89 0.51 -10.30
C LEU A 165 -15.24 1.22 -10.24
N SER A 166 -15.27 2.50 -9.80
CA SER A 166 -16.45 3.36 -9.90
C SER A 166 -16.51 4.04 -11.26
#